data_AF-A0A3P7LHG9-F1
#
_entry.id   AF-A0A3P7LHG9-F1
#
_cell.length_a   1.000
_cell.length_b   1.000
_cell.length_c   1.000
_cell.angle_alpha   90.00
_cell.angle_beta   90.00
_cell.angle_gamma   90.00
#
_symmetry.space_group_name_H-M   'P 1'
#
loop_
_entity.id
_entity.type
_entity.pdbx_description
1 polymer ?
#
loop_
_entity_poly.entity_id
_entity_poly.type
_entity_poly.pdbx_seq_one_letter_code
_entity_poly.pdbx_strand_id
1 'polypeptide(L)'
;MVQPVIFQKFQTVASFAPFLVSSLAFAALTPILLHVLTRSCVFQVYFNPETEQYTAYTKSIFLRPRRLTFSQSDVSYSVASLSFANMTVKGRPLLILDAGFTDSESRIKLLGLDKPIEL
;
A
#
# COMPACT_ATOMS: atom_id res chain seq x y z
N MET A 1 -24.82 -48.41 -12.51
CA MET A 1 -25.75 -47.34 -12.94
C MET A 1 -25.79 -46.30 -11.83
N VAL A 2 -25.13 -45.15 -12.02
CA VAL A 2 -25.07 -44.09 -10.99
C VAL A 2 -26.41 -43.36 -10.95
N GLN A 3 -26.97 -43.26 -9.75
CA GLN A 3 -28.36 -42.85 -9.50
C GLN A 3 -28.55 -41.33 -9.74
N PRO A 4 -29.57 -40.89 -10.51
CA PRO A 4 -29.77 -39.48 -10.89
C PRO A 4 -30.09 -38.54 -9.72
N VAL A 5 -30.39 -39.08 -8.54
CA VAL A 5 -30.77 -38.31 -7.34
C VAL A 5 -29.57 -37.62 -6.69
N ILE A 6 -28.35 -38.16 -6.85
CA ILE A 6 -27.12 -37.54 -6.31
C ILE A 6 -26.76 -36.28 -7.13
N PHE A 7 -27.00 -36.31 -8.44
CA PHE A 7 -26.74 -35.17 -9.33
C PHE A 7 -27.74 -34.02 -9.11
N GLN A 8 -29.00 -34.34 -8.80
CA GLN A 8 -30.04 -33.34 -8.51
C GLN A 8 -29.74 -32.54 -7.23
N LYS A 9 -29.10 -33.16 -6.22
CA LYS A 9 -28.64 -32.45 -5.01
C LYS A 9 -27.51 -31.46 -5.31
N PHE A 10 -26.65 -31.75 -6.29
CA PHE A 10 -25.57 -30.86 -6.73
C PHE A 10 -26.04 -29.70 -7.62
N GLN A 11 -27.14 -29.85 -8.35
CA GLN A 11 -27.65 -28.81 -9.27
C GLN A 11 -28.51 -27.73 -8.60
N THR A 12 -28.70 -27.77 -7.28
CA THR A 12 -29.45 -26.72 -6.59
C THR A 12 -28.54 -25.50 -6.42
N VAL A 13 -28.95 -24.35 -6.97
CA VAL A 13 -28.23 -23.05 -6.87
C VAL A 13 -27.78 -22.73 -5.44
N ALA A 14 -28.50 -23.23 -4.43
CA ALA A 14 -28.15 -23.14 -3.01
C ALA A 14 -26.78 -23.76 -2.65
N SER A 15 -26.34 -24.83 -3.32
CA SER A 15 -25.01 -25.44 -3.10
C SER A 15 -23.86 -24.57 -3.64
N PHE A 16 -24.12 -23.74 -4.66
CA PHE A 16 -23.13 -22.81 -5.22
C PHE A 16 -23.18 -21.42 -4.57
N ALA A 17 -24.25 -21.10 -3.83
CA ALA A 17 -24.42 -19.85 -3.12
C ALA A 17 -23.18 -19.41 -2.29
N PRO A 18 -22.53 -20.25 -1.47
CA PRO A 18 -21.36 -19.82 -0.71
C PRO A 18 -20.16 -19.45 -1.59
N PHE A 19 -19.97 -20.12 -2.74
CA PHE A 19 -18.91 -19.80 -3.70
C PHE A 19 -19.18 -18.49 -4.44
N LEU A 20 -20.43 -18.22 -4.79
CA LEU A 20 -20.82 -16.96 -5.43
C LEU A 20 -20.68 -15.78 -4.46
N VAL A 21 -21.11 -15.96 -3.21
CA VAL A 21 -20.97 -14.93 -2.16
C VAL A 21 -19.50 -14.64 -1.87
N SER A 22 -18.65 -15.66 -1.75
CA SER A 22 -17.22 -15.46 -1.49
C SER A 22 -16.52 -14.81 -2.68
N SER A 23 -16.85 -15.19 -3.91
CA SER A 23 -16.31 -14.58 -5.13
C SER A 23 -16.70 -13.10 -5.25
N LEU A 24 -17.96 -12.76 -5.00
CA LEU A 24 -18.45 -11.38 -5.00
C LEU A 24 -17.80 -10.56 -3.89
N ALA A 25 -17.67 -11.12 -2.68
CA ALA A 25 -16.99 -10.47 -1.57
C ALA A 25 -15.51 -10.21 -1.88
N PHE A 26 -14.81 -11.17 -2.48
CA PHE A 26 -13.42 -11.00 -2.90
C PHE A 26 -13.29 -9.94 -4.01
N ALA A 27 -14.18 -9.95 -5.00
CA ALA A 27 -14.22 -8.96 -6.07
C ALA A 27 -14.52 -7.54 -5.54
N ALA A 28 -15.26 -7.41 -4.44
CA ALA A 28 -15.50 -6.12 -3.79
C ALA A 28 -14.36 -5.70 -2.85
N LEU A 29 -13.73 -6.64 -2.15
CA LEU A 29 -12.66 -6.36 -1.18
C LEU A 29 -11.33 -5.99 -1.85
N THR A 30 -11.02 -6.63 -2.97
CA THR A 30 -9.79 -6.38 -3.74
C THR A 30 -9.60 -4.91 -4.17
N PRO A 31 -10.59 -4.22 -4.78
CA PRO A 31 -10.43 -2.80 -5.12
C PRO A 31 -10.30 -1.93 -3.87
N ILE A 32 -10.97 -2.26 -2.75
CA ILE A 32 -10.85 -1.51 -1.49
C ILE A 32 -9.44 -1.64 -0.92
N LEU A 33 -8.89 -2.86 -0.87
CA LEU A 33 -7.53 -3.11 -0.39
C LEU A 33 -6.50 -2.40 -1.26
N LEU A 34 -6.58 -2.57 -2.58
CA LEU A 34 -5.71 -1.86 -3.53
C LEU A 34 -5.84 -0.35 -3.40
N HIS A 35 -7.04 0.16 -3.12
CA HIS A 35 -7.27 1.58 -2.91
C HIS A 35 -6.54 2.11 -1.68
N VAL A 36 -6.63 1.40 -0.55
CA VAL A 36 -5.93 1.77 0.69
C VAL A 36 -4.41 1.74 0.48
N LEU A 37 -3.90 0.71 -0.21
CA LEU A 37 -2.48 0.55 -0.52
C LEU A 37 -1.95 1.66 -1.44
N THR A 38 -2.64 1.94 -2.54
CA THR A 38 -2.19 2.91 -3.54
C THR A 38 -2.23 4.36 -3.05
N ARG A 39 -3.08 4.68 -2.07
CA ARG A 39 -3.18 6.03 -1.50
C ARG A 39 -1.98 6.41 -0.62
N SER A 40 -1.43 5.47 0.14
CA SER A 40 -0.24 5.69 0.96
C SER A 40 1.06 5.46 0.17
N CYS A 41 0.96 4.87 -1.02
CA CYS A 41 2.08 4.58 -1.91
C CYS A 41 2.69 5.88 -2.49
N VAL A 42 3.98 6.06 -2.19
CA VAL A 42 4.82 7.13 -2.75
C VAL A 42 5.52 6.58 -3.99
N PHE A 43 5.24 7.19 -5.13
CA PHE A 43 5.81 6.80 -6.42
C PHE A 43 7.04 7.60 -6.79
N GLN A 44 7.21 8.78 -6.22
CA GLN A 44 8.38 9.62 -6.49
C GLN A 44 8.80 10.38 -5.25
N VAL A 45 10.10 10.38 -4.94
CA VAL A 45 10.69 11.20 -3.89
C VAL A 45 11.78 12.07 -4.49
N TYR A 46 11.69 13.37 -4.22
CA TYR A 46 12.68 14.36 -4.62
C TYR A 46 13.26 15.04 -3.39
N PHE A 47 14.58 15.12 -3.32
CA PHE A 47 15.28 15.87 -2.28
C PHE A 47 15.76 17.20 -2.86
N ASN A 48 15.41 18.31 -2.19
CA ASN A 48 15.91 19.63 -2.55
C ASN A 48 17.03 20.03 -1.57
N PRO A 49 18.30 20.11 -2.01
CA PRO A 49 19.43 20.46 -1.16
C PRO A 49 19.42 21.92 -0.68
N GLU A 50 18.78 22.85 -1.41
CA GLU A 50 18.72 24.27 -1.01
C GLU A 50 17.82 24.48 0.20
N THR A 51 16.74 23.69 0.29
CA THR A 51 15.73 23.80 1.36
C THR A 51 15.83 22.69 2.40
N GLU A 52 16.73 21.72 2.20
CA GLU A 52 16.89 20.51 3.02
C GLU A 52 15.57 19.74 3.25
N GLN A 53 14.70 19.73 2.24
CA GLN A 53 13.37 19.13 2.32
C GLN A 53 13.16 18.04 1.28
N TYR A 54 12.42 17.01 1.69
CA TYR A 54 11.94 15.94 0.85
C TYR A 54 10.54 16.26 0.35
N THR A 55 10.30 16.03 -0.94
CA THR A 55 8.97 16.08 -1.55
C THR A 55 8.60 14.70 -2.05
N ALA A 56 7.59 14.10 -1.42
CA ALA A 56 6.99 12.85 -1.86
C ALA A 56 5.77 13.11 -2.74
N TYR A 57 5.65 12.34 -3.82
CA TYR A 57 4.50 12.34 -4.70
C TYR A 57 3.70 11.06 -4.51
N THR A 58 2.45 11.23 -4.08
CA THR A 58 1.46 10.17 -3.98
C THR A 58 0.36 10.39 -5.02
N LYS A 59 -0.43 9.35 -5.30
CA LYS A 59 -1.64 9.47 -6.12
C LYS A 59 -2.87 9.44 -5.23
N SER A 60 -3.79 10.37 -5.50
CA SER A 60 -5.11 10.34 -4.88
C SER A 60 -6.02 9.30 -5.54
N ILE A 61 -7.22 9.11 -4.97
CA ILE A 61 -8.29 8.23 -5.49
C ILE A 61 -8.56 8.45 -6.97
N PHE A 62 -8.49 9.70 -7.42
CA PHE A 62 -8.75 10.09 -8.81
C PHE A 62 -7.47 10.19 -9.64
N LEU A 63 -6.42 9.43 -9.28
CA LEU A 63 -5.10 9.45 -9.92
C LEU A 63 -4.42 10.83 -9.96
N ARG A 64 -4.95 11.82 -9.23
CA ARG A 64 -4.37 13.16 -9.20
C ARG A 64 -3.11 13.15 -8.36
N PRO A 65 -2.01 13.75 -8.84
CA PRO A 65 -0.78 13.85 -8.09
C PRO A 65 -1.02 14.71 -6.84
N ARG A 66 -0.54 14.22 -5.70
CA ARG A 66 -0.51 14.91 -4.42
C ARG A 66 0.95 15.00 -4.00
N ARG A 67 1.42 16.22 -3.72
CA ARG A 67 2.75 16.46 -3.17
C ARG A 67 2.68 16.61 -1.66
N LEU A 68 3.62 16.02 -0.96
CA LEU A 68 3.83 16.18 0.48
C LEU A 68 5.29 16.56 0.72
N THR A 69 5.51 17.76 1.26
CA THR A 69 6.84 18.24 1.59
C THR A 69 7.09 18.12 3.10
N PHE A 70 8.24 17.55 3.47
CA PHE A 70 8.60 17.24 4.85
C PHE A 70 10.12 17.26 5.02
N SER A 71 10.58 17.50 6.25
CA SER A 71 11.99 17.37 6.61
C SER A 71 12.27 15.99 7.22
N GLN A 72 13.54 15.60 7.32
CA GLN A 72 13.92 14.31 7.90
C GLN A 72 13.50 14.18 9.38
N SER A 73 13.41 15.29 10.11
CA SER A 73 12.91 15.33 11.48
C SER A 73 11.42 15.00 11.62
N ASP A 74 10.64 15.17 10.55
CA ASP A 74 9.21 14.84 10.52
C ASP A 74 8.96 13.33 10.27
N VAL A 75 10.02 12.56 10.01
CA VAL A 75 9.96 11.13 9.69
C VAL A 75 10.05 10.32 10.96
N SER A 76 9.04 9.47 11.18
CA SER A 76 9.06 8.42 12.19
C SER A 76 9.06 7.06 11.49
N TYR A 77 10.02 6.20 11.85
CA TYR A 77 10.08 4.82 11.37
C TYR A 77 9.08 3.90 12.10
N SER A 78 8.31 4.43 13.04
CA SER A 78 7.22 3.70 13.67
C SER A 78 6.07 3.54 12.68
N VAL A 79 5.71 2.29 12.43
CA VAL A 79 4.61 1.91 11.55
C VAL A 79 3.43 1.43 12.40
N ALA A 80 2.24 1.92 12.07
CA ALA A 80 1.02 1.41 12.69
C ALA A 80 0.86 -0.07 12.30
N SER A 81 0.54 -0.93 13.27
CA SER A 81 0.42 -2.38 13.12
C SER A 81 -0.59 -2.84 12.07
N LEU A 82 -1.51 -1.95 11.66
CA LEU A 82 -2.52 -2.20 10.62
C LEU A 82 -2.21 -1.55 9.26
N SER A 83 -1.08 -0.87 9.11
CA SER A 83 -0.73 -0.16 7.87
C SER A 83 0.37 -0.89 7.10
N PHE A 84 0.27 -0.91 5.77
CA PHE A 84 1.35 -1.38 4.89
C PHE A 84 2.46 -0.33 4.70
N ALA A 85 2.40 0.79 5.41
CA ALA A 85 3.43 1.82 5.35
C ALA A 85 4.73 1.31 5.95
N ASN A 86 5.86 1.84 5.48
CA ASN A 86 7.19 1.60 6.06
C ASN A 86 7.67 2.77 6.95
N MET A 87 7.04 3.94 6.81
CA MET A 87 7.32 5.09 7.66
C MET A 87 6.07 5.95 7.86
N THR A 88 6.10 6.79 8.87
CA THR A 88 5.06 7.77 9.17
C THR A 88 5.67 9.17 9.05
N VAL A 89 5.09 10.02 8.22
CA VAL A 89 5.53 11.41 8.02
C VAL A 89 4.42 12.35 8.45
N LYS A 90 4.71 13.25 9.40
CA LYS A 90 3.71 14.19 9.96
C LYS A 90 2.42 13.50 10.40
N GLY A 91 2.54 12.32 11.01
CA GLY A 91 1.41 11.49 11.43
C GLY A 91 0.65 10.77 10.30
N ARG A 92 1.15 10.79 9.06
CA ARG A 92 0.55 10.07 7.92
C ARG A 92 1.40 8.84 7.56
N PRO A 93 0.82 7.64 7.57
CA PRO A 93 1.53 6.44 7.14
C PRO A 93 1.78 6.49 5.63
N LEU A 94 3.04 6.37 5.22
CA LEU A 94 3.48 6.36 3.83
C LEU A 94 4.25 5.07 3.54
N LEU A 95 3.96 4.48 2.39
CA LEU A 95 4.70 3.36 1.85
C LEU A 95 5.64 3.94 0.79
N ILE A 96 6.93 4.04 1.09
CA ILE A 96 7.92 4.39 0.07
C ILE A 96 8.41 3.12 -0.60
N LEU A 97 8.31 3.06 -1.93
CA LEU A 97 8.99 2.02 -2.71
C LEU A 97 10.39 2.51 -3.08
N ASP A 98 11.36 1.61 -3.05
CA ASP A 98 12.71 1.86 -3.56
C ASP A 98 12.70 2.35 -5.03
N ALA A 99 11.76 1.83 -5.83
CA ALA A 99 11.59 2.23 -7.23
C ALA A 99 11.14 3.69 -7.43
N GLY A 100 10.71 4.39 -6.38
CA GLY A 100 10.27 5.78 -6.47
C GLY A 100 11.38 6.81 -6.26
N PHE A 101 12.59 6.39 -5.89
CA PHE A 101 13.70 7.33 -5.72
C PHE A 101 14.35 7.63 -7.06
N THR A 102 14.53 8.92 -7.34
CA THR A 102 15.32 9.35 -8.52
C THR A 102 16.82 9.33 -8.24
N ASP A 103 17.21 9.44 -6.96
CA ASP A 103 18.59 9.52 -6.53
C ASP A 103 18.91 8.48 -5.43
N SER A 104 20.01 7.75 -5.60
CA SER A 104 20.43 6.67 -4.70
C SER A 104 20.90 7.15 -3.33
N GLU A 105 21.49 8.35 -3.22
CA GLU A 105 21.92 8.91 -1.92
C GLU A 105 20.71 9.37 -1.11
N SER A 106 19.75 10.02 -1.76
CA SER A 106 18.49 10.44 -1.13
C SER A 106 17.71 9.26 -0.55
N ARG A 107 17.79 8.09 -1.20
CA ARG A 107 17.23 6.82 -0.72
C ARG A 107 17.90 6.36 0.57
N ILE A 108 19.22 6.26 0.58
CA ILE A 108 20.00 5.76 1.73
C ILE A 108 19.78 6.65 2.95
N LYS A 109 19.79 7.98 2.75
CA LYS A 109 19.55 8.97 3.82
C LYS A 109 18.11 8.92 4.35
N LEU A 110 17.11 8.87 3.46
CA LEU A 110 15.71 8.92 3.88
C LEU A 110 15.23 7.63 4.55
N LEU A 111 15.68 6.48 4.06
CA LEU A 111 15.35 5.18 4.68
C LEU A 111 16.15 4.93 5.96
N GLY A 112 17.08 5.82 6.32
CA GLY A 112 17.92 5.66 7.50
C GLY A 112 18.90 4.49 7.40
N LEU A 113 19.18 4.01 6.19
CA LEU A 113 20.13 2.91 5.92
C LEU A 113 21.58 3.30 6.23
N ASP A 114 21.84 4.60 6.39
CA ASP A 114 23.13 5.16 6.84
C ASP A 114 23.36 4.97 8.35
N LYS A 115 22.30 4.67 9.12
CA LYS A 115 22.44 4.42 10.55
C LYS A 115 22.96 2.99 10.75
N PRO A 116 24.00 2.79 11.59
CA PRO A 116 24.45 1.45 11.92
C PRO A 116 23.27 0.66 12.49
N ILE A 117 23.10 -0.57 12.01
CA ILE A 117 22.18 -1.52 12.61
C ILE A 117 22.75 -1.81 13.99
N GLU A 118 22.17 -1.19 15.02
CA GLU A 118 22.44 -1.63 16.39
C GLU A 118 21.79 -3.01 16.54
N LEU A 119 22.63 -4.04 16.35
CA LEU A 119 22.29 -5.46 16.49
C LEU A 119 22.24 -5.84 17.97
#